data_AF-A0A2S3QZF6-F1
#
_entry.id   AF-A0A2S3QZF6-F1
#
_cell.length_a   1.000
_cell.length_b   1.000
_cell.length_c   1.000
_cell.angle_alpha   90.00
_cell.angle_beta   90.00
_cell.angle_gamma   90.00
#
_symmetry.space_group_name_H-M   'P 1'
#
loop_
_entity.id
_entity.type
_entity.pdbx_description
1 polymer ?
#
loop_
_entity_poly.entity_id
_entity_poly.type
_entity_poly.pdbx_seq_one_letter_code
_entity_poly.pdbx_strand_id
1 'polypeptide(L)'
;MTLGFKSRIYTSVALLVALSLGILGTLNIISLKEKMVASLVSETQNKLNYHVDELQHAIAIQLKAVEVGSKHFNASLSDEQNVNLVRLLAESAGISNIIMAYEDGRSYMSLHASGITTEEQNFSQRDWYRIAKGSQGVKLTDIYIDKITGEKVVSAIMPVYNGSEFQGVLLGDIPLAAIIKMVSNMRFAGGAATLTDKNAVFFASDDPNDIGKTPSQVSPVFSDMERAFFNQQQGHLQFPYLGIEFDGYFQRVNLTSDQYWTLMVFVDQDTALAGVREAQNEAIVTGVILLLVSAVVMVLTLEHAYRPLLKLKKAVLGLSKGSGDLTARLTVEGSDDLAQISEGFNRFVQSLQGMMLQVSEASQNISSNIVQLNQTAVENEKVLITHSAETDQVVTAITEMSESARSVAENVTQSNRITEGASKEAKQSLEIVNNAVSTVSALVNDVEEMSDRIVSMNQDANKISEVLNVIGEISEQTNLLALNAAIEAARAGEQGRGFAVVADEVRALAARTQNSTTEISEMLSKLLDGTSSVVASMERTKQQCQSTASKTSEVSNSLNLMSGSVRDIDDVSTQIAAATEEQSTVAAELSRNMLAIRDIVTNLVASGRQTVSATESLADSNHELDKLVSNFKLQ
;
A
#
# COMPACT_ATOMS: atom_id res chain seq x y z
N MET A 1 7.26 37.95 2.33
CA MET A 1 6.17 37.18 1.70
C MET A 1 6.79 36.08 0.86
N THR A 2 6.52 34.82 1.18
CA THR A 2 6.97 33.69 0.35
C THR A 2 6.11 33.66 -0.91
N LEU A 3 6.69 34.01 -2.07
CA LEU A 3 6.00 33.85 -3.34
C LEU A 3 5.62 32.37 -3.51
N GLY A 4 4.35 32.09 -3.79
CA GLY A 4 3.87 30.74 -4.09
C GLY A 4 4.49 30.19 -5.38
N PHE A 5 4.48 28.87 -5.57
CA PHE A 5 5.12 28.20 -6.72
C PHE A 5 4.72 28.79 -8.07
N LYS A 6 3.42 29.08 -8.27
CA LYS A 6 2.91 29.80 -9.44
C LYS A 6 3.62 31.16 -9.60
N SER A 7 3.60 31.99 -8.57
CA SER A 7 4.21 33.32 -8.61
C SER A 7 5.72 33.27 -8.91
N ARG A 8 6.46 32.29 -8.37
CA ARG A 8 7.89 32.09 -8.66
C ARG A 8 8.15 31.80 -10.14
N ILE A 9 7.39 30.89 -10.75
CA ILE A 9 7.55 30.56 -12.19
C ILE A 9 7.26 31.79 -13.05
N TYR A 10 6.17 32.50 -12.78
CA TYR A 10 5.83 33.72 -13.51
C TYR A 10 6.95 34.77 -13.40
N THR A 11 7.48 35.01 -12.20
CA THR A 11 8.56 35.99 -12.01
C THR A 11 9.86 35.54 -12.67
N SER A 12 10.24 34.27 -12.60
CA SER A 12 11.49 33.77 -13.17
C SER A 12 11.47 33.77 -14.70
N VAL A 13 10.36 33.33 -15.31
CA VAL A 13 10.22 33.31 -16.77
C VAL A 13 10.10 34.72 -17.33
N ALA A 14 9.31 35.59 -16.70
CA ALA A 14 9.20 36.99 -17.11
C ALA A 14 10.55 37.71 -17.05
N LEU A 15 11.33 37.47 -15.99
CA LEU A 15 12.64 38.07 -15.81
C LEU A 15 13.66 37.55 -16.85
N LEU A 16 13.63 36.24 -17.15
CA LEU A 16 14.44 35.64 -18.22
C LEU A 16 14.12 36.22 -19.60
N VAL A 17 12.84 36.32 -19.95
CA VAL A 17 12.39 36.86 -21.26
C VAL A 17 12.75 38.34 -21.39
N ALA A 18 12.54 39.12 -20.32
CA ALA A 18 12.89 40.54 -20.30
C ALA A 18 14.41 40.75 -20.45
N LEU A 19 15.24 39.96 -19.75
CA LEU A 19 16.69 39.99 -19.89
C LEU A 19 17.13 39.58 -21.29
N SER A 20 16.56 38.51 -21.87
CA SER A 20 16.94 38.06 -23.21
C SER A 20 16.60 39.09 -24.28
N LEU A 21 15.40 39.69 -24.22
CA LEU A 21 14.96 40.70 -25.20
C LEU A 21 15.77 41.99 -25.05
N GLY A 22 16.10 42.40 -23.82
CA GLY A 22 16.96 43.56 -23.57
C GLY A 22 18.38 43.37 -24.11
N ILE A 23 18.99 42.21 -23.87
CA ILE A 23 20.33 41.89 -24.37
C ILE A 23 20.33 41.81 -25.90
N LEU A 24 19.36 41.11 -26.51
CA LEU A 24 19.24 41.02 -27.97
C LEU A 24 19.00 42.38 -28.63
N GLY A 25 18.11 43.21 -28.06
CA GLY A 25 17.81 44.53 -28.58
C GLY A 25 19.03 45.46 -28.58
N THR A 26 19.76 45.47 -27.47
CA THR A 26 20.99 46.28 -27.34
C THR A 26 22.09 45.81 -28.29
N LEU A 27 22.33 44.50 -28.38
CA LEU A 27 23.31 43.94 -29.34
C LEU A 27 22.94 44.22 -30.80
N ASN A 28 21.65 44.16 -31.14
CA ASN A 28 21.19 44.42 -32.51
C ASN A 28 21.38 45.90 -32.88
N ILE A 29 21.06 46.84 -31.98
CA ILE A 29 21.27 48.28 -32.21
C ILE A 29 22.76 48.61 -32.41
N ILE A 30 23.64 48.02 -31.59
CA ILE A 30 25.09 48.21 -31.72
C ILE A 30 25.57 47.67 -33.08
N SER A 31 25.17 46.45 -33.44
CA SER A 31 25.54 45.83 -34.72
C SER A 31 25.03 46.63 -35.92
N LEU A 32 23.81 47.17 -35.85
CA LEU A 32 23.24 47.98 -36.93
C LEU A 32 24.02 49.28 -37.14
N LYS A 33 24.38 49.97 -36.05
CA LYS A 33 25.18 51.19 -36.10
C LYS A 33 26.56 50.93 -36.72
N GLU A 34 27.26 49.89 -36.28
CA GLU A 34 28.58 49.52 -36.83
C GLU A 34 28.50 49.20 -38.33
N LYS A 35 27.50 48.42 -38.75
CA LYS A 35 27.30 48.08 -40.17
C LYS A 35 27.01 49.29 -41.04
N MET A 36 26.17 50.22 -40.57
CA MET A 36 25.84 51.43 -41.34
C MET A 36 27.05 52.36 -41.49
N VAL A 37 27.83 52.57 -40.42
CA VAL A 37 29.06 53.38 -40.50
C VAL A 37 30.04 52.75 -41.49
N ALA A 38 30.28 51.44 -41.38
CA ALA A 38 31.18 50.74 -42.29
C ALA A 38 30.72 50.83 -43.77
N SER A 39 29.41 50.69 -44.01
CA SER A 39 28.81 50.82 -45.35
C SER A 39 28.99 52.22 -45.92
N LEU A 40 28.74 53.26 -45.12
CA LEU A 40 28.87 54.66 -45.53
C LEU A 40 30.31 55.02 -45.92
N VAL A 41 31.29 54.58 -45.12
CA VAL A 41 32.71 54.78 -45.42
C VAL A 41 33.08 54.10 -46.74
N SER A 42 32.68 52.85 -46.92
CA SER A 42 32.97 52.09 -48.14
C SER A 42 32.32 52.71 -49.39
N GLU A 43 31.06 53.12 -49.30
CA GLU A 43 30.35 53.76 -50.42
C GLU A 43 30.98 55.10 -50.81
N THR A 44 31.34 55.92 -49.81
CA THR A 44 31.98 57.22 -50.03
C THR A 44 33.35 57.06 -50.68
N GLN A 45 34.18 56.12 -50.20
CA GLN A 45 35.49 55.82 -50.79
C GLN A 45 35.38 55.23 -52.20
N ASN A 46 34.42 54.33 -52.44
CA ASN A 46 34.20 53.76 -53.78
C ASN A 46 33.79 54.84 -54.78
N LYS A 47 32.90 55.75 -54.38
CA LYS A 47 32.45 56.86 -55.23
C LYS A 47 33.54 57.91 -55.44
N LEU A 48 34.37 58.17 -54.42
CA LEU A 48 35.58 58.99 -54.57
C LEU A 48 36.54 58.38 -55.60
N ASN A 49 36.90 57.11 -55.45
CA ASN A 49 37.78 56.39 -56.38
C ASN A 49 37.24 56.47 -57.82
N TYR A 50 35.93 56.22 -58.00
CA TYR A 50 35.28 56.32 -59.31
C TYR A 50 35.45 57.71 -59.93
N HIS A 51 35.21 58.78 -59.17
CA HIS A 51 35.35 60.14 -59.68
C HIS A 51 36.81 60.57 -59.88
N VAL A 52 37.76 60.04 -59.10
CA VAL A 52 39.20 60.21 -59.37
C VAL A 52 39.55 59.60 -60.72
N ASP A 53 39.16 58.35 -60.98
CA ASP A 53 39.41 57.67 -62.25
C ASP A 53 38.72 58.41 -63.42
N GLU A 54 37.51 58.92 -63.21
CA GLU A 54 36.75 59.70 -64.20
C GLU A 54 37.46 61.01 -64.55
N LEU A 55 37.98 61.75 -63.57
CA LEU A 55 38.76 62.97 -63.79
C LEU A 55 40.08 62.69 -64.50
N GLN A 56 40.79 61.62 -64.12
CA GLN A 56 42.03 61.21 -64.79
C GLN A 56 41.77 60.86 -66.25
N HIS A 57 40.73 60.06 -66.52
CA HIS A 57 40.35 59.69 -67.89
C HIS A 57 39.95 60.90 -68.72
N ALA A 58 39.19 61.83 -68.14
CA ALA A 58 38.77 63.05 -68.83
C ALA A 58 39.99 63.80 -69.39
N ILE A 59 40.97 64.13 -68.54
CA ILE A 59 42.18 64.86 -68.93
C ILE A 59 43.13 64.01 -69.81
N ALA A 60 43.24 62.72 -69.54
CA ALA A 60 44.10 61.82 -70.32
C ALA A 60 43.73 61.78 -71.81
N ILE A 61 42.43 61.89 -72.14
CA ILE A 61 41.97 61.96 -73.53
C ILE A 61 42.56 63.18 -74.25
N GLN A 62 42.48 64.37 -73.65
CA GLN A 62 43.06 65.57 -74.28
C GLN A 62 44.59 65.53 -74.31
N LEU A 63 45.23 65.05 -73.24
CA LEU A 63 46.69 64.87 -73.20
C LEU A 63 47.16 63.95 -74.33
N LYS A 64 46.48 62.81 -74.53
CA LYS A 64 46.83 61.85 -75.59
C LYS A 64 46.60 62.44 -76.98
N ALA A 65 45.54 63.23 -77.15
CA ALA A 65 45.28 63.91 -78.42
C ALA A 65 46.39 64.90 -78.79
N VAL A 66 46.90 65.69 -77.83
CA VAL A 66 48.05 66.59 -78.06
C VAL A 66 49.33 65.79 -78.31
N GLU A 67 49.57 64.73 -77.54
CA GLU A 67 50.75 63.87 -77.70
C GLU A 67 50.80 63.21 -79.08
N VAL A 68 49.68 62.64 -79.55
CA VAL A 68 49.58 61.98 -80.86
C VAL A 68 49.52 63.02 -81.98
N GLY A 69 48.74 64.09 -81.81
CA GLY A 69 48.61 65.17 -82.77
C GLY A 69 49.94 65.84 -83.10
N SER A 70 50.82 65.99 -82.10
CA SER A 70 52.16 66.55 -82.28
C SER A 70 52.98 65.85 -83.37
N LYS A 71 52.80 64.53 -83.55
CA LYS A 71 53.53 63.72 -84.54
C LYS A 71 53.15 64.01 -85.99
N HIS A 72 52.02 64.66 -86.22
CA HIS A 72 51.55 65.01 -87.56
C HIS A 72 52.04 66.39 -88.02
N PHE A 73 52.62 67.18 -87.13
CA PHE A 73 53.22 68.48 -87.47
C PHE A 73 54.69 68.34 -87.83
N ASN A 74 55.12 69.04 -88.88
CA ASN A 74 56.52 69.20 -89.27
C ASN A 74 56.68 70.50 -90.08
N ALA A 75 57.90 71.03 -90.21
CA ALA A 75 58.12 72.32 -90.87
C ALA A 75 57.81 72.35 -92.38
N SER A 76 57.61 71.20 -93.04
CA SER A 76 57.30 71.13 -94.47
C SER A 76 55.81 71.32 -94.81
N LEU A 77 54.93 71.32 -93.81
CA LEU A 77 53.50 71.57 -94.01
C LEU A 77 53.23 72.99 -94.48
N SER A 78 52.30 73.13 -95.43
CA SER A 78 51.81 74.44 -95.87
C SER A 78 50.97 75.12 -94.78
N ASP A 79 50.74 76.43 -94.92
CA ASP A 79 49.90 77.19 -93.99
C ASP A 79 48.49 76.59 -93.88
N GLU A 80 47.87 76.22 -95.02
CA GLU A 80 46.55 75.61 -95.07
C GLU A 80 46.51 74.25 -94.36
N GLN A 81 47.55 73.42 -94.53
CA GLN A 81 47.64 72.12 -93.86
C GLN A 81 47.77 72.27 -92.35
N ASN A 82 48.58 73.22 -91.88
CA ASN A 82 48.74 73.50 -90.45
C ASN A 82 47.43 74.00 -89.83
N VAL A 83 46.74 74.95 -90.46
CA VAL A 83 45.45 75.47 -89.99
C VAL A 83 44.40 74.36 -89.90
N ASN A 84 44.33 73.49 -90.92
CA ASN A 84 43.39 72.36 -90.90
C ASN A 84 43.70 71.37 -89.79
N LEU A 85 44.98 71.07 -89.53
CA LEU A 85 45.38 70.15 -88.46
C LEU A 85 45.07 70.71 -87.07
N VAL A 86 45.38 71.98 -86.79
CA VAL A 86 45.06 72.56 -85.47
C VAL A 86 43.55 72.63 -85.24
N ARG A 87 42.75 72.94 -86.27
CA ARG A 87 41.27 72.93 -86.18
C ARG A 87 40.71 71.53 -85.99
N LEU A 88 41.18 70.55 -86.77
CA LEU A 88 40.75 69.16 -86.66
C LEU A 88 41.08 68.58 -85.28
N LEU A 89 42.28 68.83 -84.76
CA LEU A 89 42.66 68.35 -83.42
C LEU A 89 41.83 69.04 -82.33
N ALA A 90 41.53 70.34 -82.47
CA ALA A 90 40.71 71.06 -81.49
C ALA A 90 39.29 70.48 -81.42
N GLU A 91 38.64 70.29 -82.58
CA GLU A 91 37.29 69.72 -82.67
C GLU A 91 37.23 68.25 -82.22
N SER A 92 38.17 67.41 -82.68
CA SER A 92 38.13 65.96 -82.40
C SER A 92 38.49 65.59 -80.97
N ALA A 93 39.33 66.39 -80.30
CA ALA A 93 39.77 66.15 -78.93
C ALA A 93 38.96 66.92 -77.87
N GLY A 94 38.04 67.79 -78.29
CA GLY A 94 37.32 68.69 -77.37
C GLY A 94 38.24 69.68 -76.66
N ILE A 95 39.31 70.12 -77.33
CA ILE A 95 40.27 71.09 -76.81
C ILE A 95 39.83 72.47 -77.31
N SER A 96 39.73 73.44 -76.39
CA SER A 96 39.18 74.76 -76.71
C SER A 96 40.03 75.52 -77.73
N ASN A 97 41.34 75.39 -77.64
CA ASN A 97 42.29 76.05 -78.52
C ASN A 97 43.52 75.16 -78.72
N ILE A 98 43.97 75.02 -79.97
CA ILE A 98 45.23 74.37 -80.30
C ILE A 98 46.12 75.35 -81.01
N ILE A 99 47.35 75.49 -80.51
CA ILE A 99 48.38 76.37 -81.05
C ILE A 99 49.57 75.51 -81.46
N MET A 100 49.92 75.51 -82.73
CA MET A 100 51.21 75.01 -83.21
C MET A 100 52.14 76.20 -83.43
N ALA A 101 53.22 76.28 -82.67
CA ALA A 101 54.26 77.29 -82.82
C ALA A 101 55.57 76.64 -83.26
N TYR A 102 56.05 76.98 -84.46
CA TYR A 102 57.31 76.50 -85.01
C TYR A 102 58.51 77.32 -84.53
N GLU A 103 59.70 76.70 -84.53
CA GLU A 103 60.95 77.37 -84.16
C GLU A 103 61.35 78.46 -85.16
N ASP A 104 60.93 78.35 -86.42
CA ASP A 104 61.15 79.35 -87.47
C ASP A 104 60.28 80.63 -87.30
N GLY A 105 59.42 80.65 -86.28
CA GLY A 105 58.54 81.77 -85.95
C GLY A 105 57.12 81.64 -86.50
N ARG A 106 56.85 80.67 -87.39
CA ARG A 106 55.49 80.42 -87.88
C ARG A 106 54.60 79.90 -86.76
N SER A 107 53.37 80.39 -86.70
CA SER A 107 52.41 79.90 -85.72
C SER A 107 51.00 79.82 -86.28
N TYR A 108 50.27 78.81 -85.82
CA TYR A 108 48.92 78.49 -86.27
C TYR A 108 48.05 78.18 -85.07
N MET A 109 46.84 78.70 -85.06
CA MET A 109 45.94 78.63 -83.91
C MET A 109 44.52 78.31 -84.37
N SER A 110 43.87 77.32 -83.74
CA SER A 110 42.54 76.87 -84.13
C SER A 110 41.46 77.95 -83.94
N LEU A 111 41.55 78.73 -82.86
CA LEU A 111 40.61 79.82 -82.55
C LEU A 111 40.85 81.12 -83.35
N HIS A 112 41.93 81.22 -84.13
CA HIS A 112 42.17 82.41 -84.94
C HIS A 112 41.30 82.42 -86.20
N ALA A 113 40.76 83.59 -86.57
CA ALA A 113 39.87 83.74 -87.73
C ALA A 113 40.51 83.24 -89.04
N SER A 114 41.77 83.62 -89.30
CA SER A 114 42.55 83.13 -90.45
C SER A 114 43.29 81.81 -90.17
N GLY A 115 43.42 81.43 -88.90
CA GLY A 115 44.23 80.29 -88.46
C GLY A 115 45.75 80.55 -88.41
N ILE A 116 46.25 81.63 -89.01
CA ILE A 116 47.68 81.99 -89.06
C ILE A 116 47.94 83.14 -88.09
N THR A 117 48.95 83.00 -87.22
CA THR A 117 49.29 83.98 -86.16
C THR A 117 50.75 84.46 -86.19
N THR A 118 51.51 84.05 -87.22
CA THR A 118 52.96 84.30 -87.38
C THR A 118 53.38 85.76 -87.19
N GLU A 119 52.63 86.72 -87.72
CA GLU A 119 52.97 88.15 -87.64
C GLU A 119 52.43 88.85 -86.38
N GLU A 120 51.43 88.26 -85.72
CA GLU A 120 50.72 88.88 -84.60
C GLU A 120 51.30 88.49 -83.24
N GLN A 121 51.77 87.24 -83.09
CA GLN A 121 52.26 86.73 -81.82
C GLN A 121 53.51 85.86 -81.97
N ASN A 122 54.57 86.24 -81.25
CA ASN A 122 55.75 85.39 -81.10
C ASN A 122 55.62 84.51 -79.85
N PHE A 123 55.24 83.25 -80.04
CA PHE A 123 55.05 82.29 -78.95
C PHE A 123 56.35 81.74 -78.36
N SER A 124 57.50 81.87 -79.05
CA SER A 124 58.79 81.32 -78.58
C SER A 124 59.27 81.92 -77.24
N GLN A 125 58.82 83.13 -76.90
CA GLN A 125 59.15 83.81 -75.64
C GLN A 125 58.23 83.42 -74.47
N ARG A 126 57.15 82.67 -74.72
CA ARG A 126 56.19 82.28 -73.67
C ARG A 126 56.78 81.19 -72.78
N ASP A 127 56.44 81.24 -71.50
CA ASP A 127 56.91 80.27 -70.51
C ASP A 127 56.59 78.83 -70.91
N TRP A 128 55.36 78.58 -71.37
CA TRP A 128 54.92 77.27 -71.82
C TRP A 128 55.76 76.72 -72.99
N TYR A 129 56.21 77.57 -73.91
CA TYR A 129 57.04 77.16 -75.05
C TYR A 129 58.43 76.73 -74.58
N ARG A 130 59.03 77.49 -73.65
CA ARG A 130 60.32 77.16 -73.04
C ARG A 130 60.25 75.88 -72.20
N ILE A 131 59.18 75.70 -71.43
CA ILE A 131 58.94 74.49 -70.63
C ILE A 131 58.83 73.26 -71.55
N ALA A 132 58.06 73.37 -72.64
CA ALA A 132 57.88 72.27 -73.58
C ALA A 132 59.16 71.91 -74.35
N LYS A 133 59.95 72.91 -74.77
CA LYS A 133 61.23 72.67 -75.47
C LYS A 133 62.22 71.86 -74.63
N GLY A 134 62.15 72.00 -73.29
CA GLY A 134 62.98 71.24 -72.35
C GLY A 134 62.36 69.94 -71.84
N SER A 135 61.14 69.57 -72.26
CA SER A 135 60.44 68.39 -71.76
C SER A 135 60.64 67.17 -72.66
N GLN A 136 60.60 65.98 -72.06
CA GLN A 136 60.41 64.73 -72.80
C GLN A 136 58.97 64.28 -72.60
N GLY A 137 58.15 64.41 -73.66
CA GLY A 137 56.72 64.10 -73.62
C GLY A 137 55.84 65.27 -73.20
N VAL A 138 54.53 64.99 -73.08
CA VAL A 138 53.49 65.97 -72.77
C VAL A 138 53.62 66.46 -71.33
N LYS A 139 53.57 67.77 -71.14
CA LYS A 139 53.48 68.42 -69.83
C LYS A 139 52.21 69.26 -69.72
N LEU A 140 51.81 69.54 -68.49
CA LEU A 140 50.73 70.48 -68.19
C LEU A 140 51.30 71.78 -67.60
N THR A 141 50.73 72.91 -68.00
CA THR A 141 50.96 74.20 -67.35
C THR A 141 50.27 74.24 -65.98
N ASP A 142 50.56 75.27 -65.19
CA ASP A 142 49.66 75.64 -64.09
C ASP A 142 48.36 76.22 -64.67
N ILE A 143 47.31 76.30 -63.84
CA ILE A 143 46.00 76.81 -64.26
C ILE A 143 46.09 78.33 -64.49
N TYR A 144 45.63 78.80 -65.64
CA TYR A 144 45.59 80.22 -65.97
C TYR A 144 44.29 80.60 -66.70
N ILE A 145 44.05 81.90 -66.84
CA ILE A 145 42.94 82.42 -67.63
C ILE A 145 43.43 82.65 -69.04
N ASP A 146 42.84 81.94 -70.01
CA ASP A 146 43.17 82.13 -71.41
C ASP A 146 42.83 83.56 -71.86
N LYS A 147 43.72 84.19 -72.63
CA LYS A 147 43.58 85.60 -73.00
C LYS A 147 42.54 85.84 -74.10
N ILE A 148 42.15 84.78 -74.82
CA ILE A 148 41.23 84.86 -75.95
C ILE A 148 39.83 84.52 -75.48
N THR A 149 39.67 83.36 -74.83
CA THR A 149 38.36 82.88 -74.37
C THR A 149 37.94 83.50 -73.04
N GLY A 150 38.89 83.95 -72.21
CA GLY A 150 38.63 84.39 -70.84
C GLY A 150 38.29 83.25 -69.88
N GLU A 151 38.39 81.99 -70.32
CA GLU A 151 38.11 80.82 -69.51
C GLU A 151 39.34 80.38 -68.71
N LYS A 152 39.11 79.72 -67.57
CA LYS A 152 40.17 79.02 -66.84
C LYS A 152 40.54 77.75 -67.60
N VAL A 153 41.79 77.66 -68.00
CA VAL A 153 42.33 76.54 -68.75
C VAL A 153 43.56 75.97 -68.05
N VAL A 154 43.82 74.69 -68.32
CA VAL A 154 45.13 74.07 -68.14
C VAL A 154 45.61 73.60 -69.50
N SER A 155 46.87 73.83 -69.82
CA SER A 155 47.32 73.63 -71.20
C SER A 155 48.29 72.47 -71.29
N ALA A 156 47.97 71.54 -72.18
CA ALA A 156 48.82 70.43 -72.56
C ALA A 156 49.84 70.92 -73.58
N ILE A 157 51.13 70.80 -73.24
CA ILE A 157 52.23 71.26 -74.09
C ILE A 157 53.12 70.10 -74.47
N MET A 158 53.43 70.01 -75.76
CA MET A 158 54.17 68.90 -76.34
C MET A 158 55.21 69.43 -77.35
N PRO A 159 56.50 69.12 -77.17
CA PRO A 159 57.50 69.43 -78.18
C PRO A 159 57.28 68.58 -79.44
N VAL A 160 57.35 69.22 -80.60
CA VAL A 160 57.21 68.60 -81.91
C VAL A 160 58.59 68.36 -82.51
N TYR A 161 58.83 67.14 -82.98
CA TYR A 161 60.08 66.73 -83.61
C TYR A 161 59.82 66.12 -84.99
N ASN A 162 60.74 66.34 -85.92
CA ASN A 162 60.83 65.58 -87.15
C ASN A 162 62.12 64.75 -87.11
N GLY A 163 62.01 63.45 -86.85
CA GLY A 163 63.16 62.62 -86.48
C GLY A 163 63.75 63.08 -85.13
N SER A 164 65.02 63.51 -85.13
CA SER A 164 65.72 64.04 -83.94
C SER A 164 65.77 65.58 -83.88
N GLU A 165 65.25 66.27 -84.90
CA GLU A 165 65.30 67.73 -84.97
C GLU A 165 64.03 68.34 -84.35
N PHE A 166 64.22 69.26 -83.40
CA PHE A 166 63.11 70.01 -82.80
C PHE A 166 62.52 70.96 -83.84
N GLN A 167 61.19 70.98 -83.96
CA GLN A 167 60.50 71.77 -84.97
C GLN A 167 59.66 72.88 -84.34
N GLY A 168 59.20 72.69 -83.11
CA GLY A 168 58.27 73.61 -82.47
C GLY A 168 57.55 73.00 -81.27
N VAL A 169 56.50 73.64 -80.82
CA VAL A 169 55.67 73.19 -79.70
C VAL A 169 54.20 73.23 -80.11
N LEU A 170 53.51 72.12 -79.85
CA LEU A 170 52.06 72.03 -79.90
C LEU A 170 51.51 72.28 -78.48
N LEU A 171 50.57 73.22 -78.38
CA LEU A 171 49.83 73.52 -77.16
C LEU A 171 48.34 73.24 -77.40
N GLY A 172 47.68 72.64 -76.42
CA GLY A 172 46.23 72.50 -76.37
C GLY A 172 45.66 73.01 -75.06
N ASP A 173 44.82 74.04 -75.11
CA ASP A 173 44.14 74.63 -73.95
C ASP A 173 42.92 73.79 -73.58
N ILE A 174 42.99 73.11 -72.43
CA ILE A 174 41.92 72.26 -71.90
C ILE A 174 41.04 73.13 -70.98
N PRO A 175 39.78 73.41 -71.36
CA PRO A 175 38.88 74.22 -70.54
C PRO A 175 38.47 73.48 -69.26
N LEU A 176 38.64 74.13 -68.12
CA LEU A 176 38.30 73.54 -66.82
C LEU A 176 36.82 73.64 -66.48
N ALA A 177 36.01 74.36 -67.27
CA ALA A 177 34.58 74.54 -66.98
C ALA A 177 33.83 73.21 -66.83
N ALA A 178 34.13 72.21 -67.67
CA ALA A 178 33.53 70.89 -67.57
C ALA A 178 33.96 70.13 -66.29
N ILE A 179 35.25 70.21 -65.95
CA ILE A 179 35.82 69.60 -64.74
C ILE A 179 35.23 70.24 -63.47
N ILE A 180 35.15 71.56 -63.42
CA ILE A 180 34.57 72.31 -62.29
C ILE A 180 33.10 71.91 -62.12
N LYS A 181 32.33 71.90 -63.22
CA LYS A 181 30.91 71.50 -63.18
C LYS A 181 30.74 70.05 -62.73
N MET A 182 31.64 69.15 -63.13
CA MET A 182 31.62 67.76 -62.73
C MET A 182 31.79 67.63 -61.20
N VAL A 183 32.76 68.32 -60.61
CA VAL A 183 33.00 68.34 -59.15
C VAL A 183 31.84 69.00 -58.41
N SER A 184 31.35 70.16 -58.86
CA SER A 184 30.24 70.88 -58.22
C SER A 184 28.92 70.10 -58.23
N ASN A 185 28.74 69.12 -59.12
CA ASN A 185 27.54 68.27 -59.14
C ASN A 185 27.66 67.03 -58.24
N MET A 186 28.84 66.75 -57.67
CA MET A 186 29.01 65.61 -56.79
C MET A 186 28.30 65.89 -55.46
N ARG A 187 27.47 64.94 -55.02
CA ARG A 187 26.74 65.00 -53.75
C ARG A 187 27.02 63.73 -52.96
N PHE A 188 27.31 63.90 -51.67
CA PHE A 188 27.64 62.80 -50.75
C PHE A 188 26.95 63.05 -49.42
N ALA A 189 25.95 62.25 -49.05
CA ALA A 189 25.28 62.24 -47.74
C ALA A 189 25.38 63.56 -46.92
N GLY A 190 24.78 64.65 -47.43
CA GLY A 190 24.75 65.97 -46.76
C GLY A 190 25.95 66.90 -46.99
N GLY A 191 27.00 66.46 -47.67
CA GLY A 191 28.17 67.26 -48.05
C GLY A 191 28.48 67.25 -49.55
N ALA A 192 29.66 67.77 -49.90
CA ALA A 192 30.05 68.18 -51.25
C ALA A 192 31.48 67.73 -51.61
N ALA A 193 31.98 68.19 -52.76
CA ALA A 193 33.32 67.89 -53.25
C ALA A 193 34.09 69.16 -53.60
N THR A 194 35.40 69.10 -53.45
CA THR A 194 36.35 70.16 -53.81
C THR A 194 37.52 69.60 -54.60
N LEU A 195 38.12 70.41 -55.47
CA LEU A 195 39.29 70.04 -56.26
C LEU A 195 40.36 71.14 -56.16
N THR A 196 41.57 70.74 -55.79
CA THR A 196 42.73 71.63 -55.71
C THR A 196 43.79 71.27 -56.74
N ASP A 197 44.62 72.25 -57.12
CA ASP A 197 45.83 72.00 -57.89
C ASP A 197 46.95 71.38 -57.01
N LYS A 198 48.14 71.13 -57.61
CA LYS A 198 49.31 70.60 -56.90
C LYS A 198 49.83 71.51 -55.78
N ASN A 199 49.44 72.79 -55.76
CA ASN A 199 49.78 73.78 -54.75
C ASN A 199 48.68 73.89 -53.68
N ALA A 200 47.73 72.95 -53.67
CA ALA A 200 46.57 72.94 -52.79
C ALA A 200 45.64 74.16 -52.98
N VAL A 201 45.65 74.83 -54.13
CA VAL A 201 44.74 75.95 -54.39
C VAL A 201 43.43 75.43 -54.95
N PHE A 202 42.29 75.75 -54.31
CA PHE A 202 40.98 75.34 -54.79
C PHE A 202 40.64 76.01 -56.13
N PHE A 203 40.28 75.20 -57.11
CA PHE A 203 39.73 75.71 -58.37
C PHE A 203 38.34 75.16 -58.69
N ALA A 204 37.87 74.17 -57.94
CA ALA A 204 36.46 73.79 -57.85
C ALA A 204 36.05 73.56 -56.39
N SER A 205 34.93 74.15 -55.96
CA SER A 205 34.29 73.97 -54.65
C SER A 205 32.80 74.29 -54.81
N ASP A 206 31.98 73.77 -53.91
CA ASP A 206 30.56 74.13 -53.80
C ASP A 206 30.39 75.52 -53.13
N ASP A 207 31.38 75.98 -52.34
CA ASP A 207 31.46 77.36 -51.86
C ASP A 207 32.36 78.21 -52.79
N PRO A 208 31.79 79.21 -53.50
CA PRO A 208 32.56 80.11 -54.37
C PRO A 208 33.67 80.89 -53.64
N ASN A 209 33.59 81.05 -52.31
CA ASN A 209 34.58 81.78 -51.52
C ASN A 209 35.90 81.03 -51.33
N ASP A 210 35.92 79.72 -51.57
CA ASP A 210 37.12 78.89 -51.46
C ASP A 210 38.04 79.05 -52.67
N ILE A 211 37.46 79.39 -53.83
CA ILE A 211 38.16 79.40 -55.10
C ILE A 211 39.32 80.40 -55.09
N GLY A 212 40.52 79.91 -55.44
CA GLY A 212 41.76 80.69 -55.47
C GLY A 212 42.49 80.77 -54.13
N LYS A 213 42.01 80.08 -53.09
CA LYS A 213 42.65 79.99 -51.76
C LYS A 213 43.16 78.58 -51.49
N THR A 214 44.16 78.45 -50.63
CA THR A 214 44.55 77.16 -50.04
C THR A 214 43.66 76.83 -48.83
N PRO A 215 43.59 75.56 -48.37
CA PRO A 215 42.76 75.21 -47.22
C PRO A 215 43.03 76.09 -45.98
N SER A 216 44.29 76.36 -45.62
CA SER A 216 44.61 77.22 -44.47
C SER A 216 44.20 78.68 -44.63
N GLN A 217 44.05 79.17 -45.88
CA GLN A 217 43.53 80.50 -46.18
C GLN A 217 41.99 80.57 -46.11
N VAL A 218 41.30 79.45 -46.34
CA VAL A 218 39.84 79.33 -46.13
C VAL A 218 39.53 79.29 -44.63
N SER A 219 40.23 78.45 -43.87
CA SER A 219 40.10 78.36 -42.42
C SER A 219 41.43 77.94 -41.78
N PRO A 220 41.88 78.60 -40.68
CA PRO A 220 43.07 78.19 -39.96
C PRO A 220 43.06 76.72 -39.51
N VAL A 221 41.87 76.16 -39.28
CA VAL A 221 41.67 74.75 -38.85
C VAL A 221 42.05 73.76 -39.97
N PHE A 222 42.06 74.19 -41.23
CA PHE A 222 42.40 73.33 -42.37
C PHE A 222 43.91 73.25 -42.65
N SER A 223 44.75 73.75 -41.74
CA SER A 223 46.21 73.65 -41.85
C SER A 223 46.69 72.20 -41.97
N ASP A 224 46.04 71.27 -41.26
CA ASP A 224 46.38 69.84 -41.35
C ASP A 224 45.84 69.19 -42.64
N MET A 225 44.72 69.68 -43.18
CA MET A 225 44.21 69.28 -44.48
C MET A 225 45.16 69.68 -45.62
N GLU A 226 45.63 70.93 -45.60
CA GLU A 226 46.62 71.41 -46.57
C GLU A 226 47.92 70.60 -46.50
N ARG A 227 48.41 70.32 -45.28
CA ARG A 227 49.58 69.45 -45.09
C ARG A 227 49.34 68.04 -45.63
N ALA A 228 48.14 67.49 -45.46
CA ALA A 228 47.79 66.18 -45.95
C ALA A 228 47.78 66.12 -47.48
N PHE A 229 47.23 67.14 -48.16
CA PHE A 229 47.20 67.21 -49.63
C PHE A 229 48.62 67.19 -50.24
N PHE A 230 49.58 67.86 -49.59
CA PHE A 230 50.99 67.85 -50.03
C PHE A 230 51.73 66.53 -49.74
N ASN A 231 51.40 65.83 -48.66
CA ASN A 231 52.20 64.69 -48.18
C ASN A 231 51.57 63.32 -48.47
N GLN A 232 50.28 63.24 -48.76
CA GLN A 232 49.55 61.99 -48.88
C GLN A 232 48.89 61.85 -50.27
N GLN A 233 48.89 60.62 -50.79
CA GLN A 233 48.19 60.28 -52.03
C GLN A 233 46.68 60.17 -51.83
N GLN A 234 46.27 59.72 -50.65
CA GLN A 234 44.88 59.63 -50.23
C GLN A 234 44.84 59.69 -48.70
N GLY A 235 43.70 60.06 -48.14
CA GLY A 235 43.53 60.09 -46.70
C GLY A 235 42.11 60.41 -46.27
N HIS A 236 41.91 60.34 -44.96
CA HIS A 236 40.67 60.71 -44.28
C HIS A 236 41.00 61.70 -43.17
N LEU A 237 40.17 62.72 -43.03
CA LEU A 237 40.33 63.80 -42.08
C LEU A 237 38.95 64.21 -41.57
N GLN A 238 38.86 64.49 -40.28
CA GLN A 238 37.71 65.15 -39.70
C GLN A 238 38.00 66.63 -39.52
N PHE A 239 37.04 67.46 -39.89
CA PHE A 239 37.20 68.90 -39.78
C PHE A 239 35.85 69.60 -39.61
N PRO A 240 35.80 70.67 -38.79
CA PRO A 240 34.63 71.51 -38.71
C PRO A 240 34.60 72.52 -39.86
N TYR A 241 33.46 72.64 -40.52
CA TYR A 241 33.20 73.68 -41.52
C TYR A 241 31.78 74.23 -41.36
N LEU A 242 31.64 75.56 -41.31
CA LEU A 242 30.35 76.26 -41.13
C LEU A 242 29.49 75.76 -39.94
N GLY A 243 30.14 75.24 -38.88
CA GLY A 243 29.48 74.75 -37.66
C GLY A 243 29.06 73.27 -37.69
N ILE A 244 29.40 72.54 -38.76
CA ILE A 244 29.14 71.10 -38.90
C ILE A 244 30.49 70.36 -38.90
N GLU A 245 30.57 69.22 -38.22
CA GLU A 245 31.71 68.31 -38.28
C GLU A 245 31.59 67.42 -39.51
N PHE A 246 32.56 67.53 -40.42
CA PHE A 246 32.57 66.76 -41.66
C PHE A 246 33.63 65.66 -41.62
N ASP A 247 33.27 64.49 -42.14
CA ASP A 247 34.20 63.42 -42.47
C ASP A 247 34.66 63.58 -43.93
N GLY A 248 35.90 64.01 -44.12
CA GLY A 248 36.52 64.26 -45.42
C GLY A 248 37.41 63.14 -45.89
N TYR A 249 37.20 62.69 -47.13
CA TYR A 249 38.03 61.73 -47.83
C TYR A 249 38.65 62.41 -49.04
N PHE A 250 39.97 62.32 -49.19
CA PHE A 250 40.66 62.92 -50.32
C PHE A 250 41.57 61.91 -51.02
N GLN A 251 41.80 62.15 -52.30
CA GLN A 251 42.67 61.34 -53.13
C GLN A 251 43.25 62.17 -54.29
N ARG A 252 44.48 61.84 -54.69
CA ARG A 252 45.17 62.49 -55.79
C ARG A 252 44.68 61.96 -57.14
N VAL A 253 44.34 62.91 -58.00
CA VAL A 253 44.09 62.74 -59.43
C VAL A 253 45.42 62.99 -60.13
N ASN A 254 46.20 61.93 -60.38
CA ASN A 254 47.49 62.06 -61.06
C ASN A 254 47.28 62.32 -62.56
N LEU A 255 47.83 63.41 -63.08
CA LEU A 255 47.65 63.86 -64.47
C LEU A 255 48.89 63.58 -65.32
N THR A 256 50.06 63.98 -64.81
CA THR A 256 51.40 63.66 -65.36
C THR A 256 52.32 63.21 -64.22
N SER A 257 53.59 62.90 -64.53
CA SER A 257 54.57 62.49 -63.50
C SER A 257 54.86 63.57 -62.46
N ASP A 258 54.61 64.85 -62.78
CA ASP A 258 54.92 66.03 -61.96
C ASP A 258 53.70 66.91 -61.65
N GLN A 259 52.49 66.55 -62.14
CA GLN A 259 51.26 67.31 -61.93
C GLN A 259 50.13 66.40 -61.44
N TYR A 260 49.44 66.83 -60.39
CA TYR A 260 48.27 66.17 -59.84
C TYR A 260 47.29 67.23 -59.33
N TRP A 261 46.02 66.83 -59.26
CA TRP A 261 45.01 67.52 -58.48
C TRP A 261 44.65 66.70 -57.25
N THR A 262 44.04 67.32 -56.25
CA THR A 262 43.49 66.58 -55.09
C THR A 262 41.99 66.76 -55.06
N LEU A 263 41.27 65.67 -55.31
CA LEU A 263 39.83 65.60 -55.14
C LEU A 263 39.55 65.25 -53.68
N MET A 264 38.75 66.07 -53.02
CA MET A 264 38.25 65.80 -51.67
C MET A 264 36.73 65.79 -51.69
N VAL A 265 36.14 64.83 -51.01
CA VAL A 265 34.71 64.70 -50.78
C VAL A 265 34.49 64.66 -49.28
N PHE A 266 33.43 65.28 -48.80
CA PHE A 266 33.14 65.31 -47.37
C PHE A 266 31.66 65.06 -47.12
N VAL A 267 31.36 64.37 -46.02
CA VAL A 267 29.99 63.97 -45.64
C VAL A 267 29.64 64.48 -44.25
N ASP A 268 28.39 64.87 -44.07
CA ASP A 268 27.85 65.24 -42.75
C ASP A 268 27.45 63.96 -42.01
N GLN A 269 28.14 63.67 -40.92
CA GLN A 269 27.95 62.47 -40.12
C GLN A 269 26.54 62.38 -39.52
N ASP A 270 25.94 63.51 -39.12
CA ASP A 270 24.61 63.52 -38.51
C ASP A 270 23.52 63.25 -39.56
N THR A 271 23.65 63.84 -40.75
CA THR A 271 22.72 63.58 -41.87
C THR A 271 22.85 62.14 -42.37
N ALA A 272 24.07 61.60 -42.46
CA ALA A 272 24.29 60.23 -42.93
C ALA A 272 23.80 59.16 -41.95
N LEU A 273 23.82 59.43 -40.65
CA LEU A 273 23.35 58.50 -39.60
C LEU A 273 21.90 58.74 -39.16
N ALA A 274 21.17 59.67 -39.78
CA ALA A 274 19.77 59.93 -39.46
C ALA A 274 18.89 58.66 -39.53
N GLY A 275 19.14 57.78 -40.51
CA GLY A 275 18.45 56.48 -40.63
C GLY A 275 18.68 55.51 -39.46
N VAL A 276 19.79 55.66 -38.71
CA VAL A 276 20.06 54.84 -37.51
C VAL A 276 19.07 55.16 -36.38
N ARG A 277 18.68 56.43 -36.22
CA ARG A 277 17.75 56.84 -35.16
C ARG A 277 16.33 56.34 -35.42
N GLU A 278 15.92 56.30 -36.69
CA GLU A 278 14.62 55.77 -37.10
C GLU A 278 14.56 54.24 -36.87
N ALA A 279 15.60 53.52 -37.30
CA ALA A 279 15.71 52.08 -37.04
C ALA A 279 15.81 51.73 -35.55
N GLN A 280 16.39 52.60 -34.71
CA GLN A 280 16.39 52.44 -33.26
C GLN A 280 14.97 52.52 -32.67
N ASN A 281 14.14 53.46 -33.13
CA ASN A 281 12.77 53.58 -32.66
C ASN A 281 11.91 52.39 -33.09
N GLU A 282 12.05 51.92 -34.33
CA GLU A 282 11.36 50.71 -34.81
C GLU A 282 11.75 49.47 -34.01
N ALA A 283 13.04 49.32 -33.69
CA ALA A 283 13.54 48.21 -32.87
C ALA A 283 12.97 48.25 -31.44
N ILE A 284 12.85 49.43 -30.83
CA ILE A 284 12.25 49.61 -29.49
C ILE A 284 10.76 49.24 -29.52
N VAL A 285 10.00 49.74 -30.49
CA VAL A 285 8.55 49.46 -30.61
C VAL A 285 8.32 47.96 -30.84
N THR A 286 9.06 47.34 -31.75
CA THR A 286 8.99 45.90 -32.01
C THR A 286 9.36 45.09 -30.78
N GLY A 287 10.38 45.52 -30.02
CA GLY A 287 10.77 44.90 -28.76
C GLY A 287 9.68 44.94 -27.69
N VAL A 288 8.98 46.07 -27.55
CA VAL A 288 7.85 46.21 -26.61
C VAL A 288 6.67 45.32 -27.03
N ILE A 289 6.34 45.26 -28.33
CA ILE A 289 5.28 44.39 -28.85
C ILE A 289 5.61 42.92 -28.57
N LEU A 290 6.83 42.47 -28.88
CA LEU A 290 7.26 41.10 -28.61
C LEU A 290 7.22 40.77 -27.12
N LEU A 291 7.58 41.72 -26.25
CA LEU A 291 7.48 41.56 -24.81
C LEU A 291 6.02 41.38 -24.38
N LEU A 292 5.09 42.21 -24.85
CA LEU A 292 3.66 42.09 -24.54
C LEU A 292 3.07 40.77 -25.06
N VAL A 293 3.38 40.37 -26.30
CA VAL A 293 2.92 39.10 -26.88
C VAL A 293 3.46 37.92 -26.08
N SER A 294 4.75 37.93 -25.72
CA SER A 294 5.36 36.89 -24.89
C SER A 294 4.71 36.81 -23.51
N ALA A 295 4.34 37.94 -22.91
CA ALA A 295 3.62 37.98 -21.64
C ALA A 295 2.22 37.35 -21.73
N VAL A 296 1.47 37.66 -22.80
CA VAL A 296 0.14 37.07 -23.03
C VAL A 296 0.22 35.57 -23.27
N VAL A 297 1.12 35.12 -24.15
CA VAL A 297 1.33 33.69 -24.44
C VAL A 297 1.75 32.93 -23.18
N MET A 298 2.64 33.52 -22.37
CA MET A 298 3.05 32.96 -21.07
C MET A 298 1.85 32.80 -20.12
N VAL A 299 1.01 33.82 -19.96
CA VAL A 299 -0.17 33.73 -19.08
C VAL A 299 -1.12 32.63 -19.55
N LEU A 300 -1.42 32.55 -20.84
CA LEU A 300 -2.35 31.57 -21.41
C LEU A 300 -1.83 30.12 -21.26
N THR A 301 -0.56 29.88 -21.59
CA THR A 301 0.07 28.56 -21.48
C THR A 301 0.16 28.09 -20.03
N LEU A 302 0.57 28.97 -19.11
CA LEU A 302 0.59 28.66 -17.69
C LEU A 302 -0.80 28.44 -17.10
N GLU A 303 -1.83 29.20 -17.49
CA GLU A 303 -3.19 28.95 -17.03
C GLU A 303 -3.75 27.61 -17.52
N HIS A 304 -3.46 27.23 -18.76
CA HIS A 304 -3.87 25.94 -19.30
C HIS A 304 -3.16 24.78 -18.57
N ALA A 305 -1.84 24.88 -18.37
CA ALA A 305 -1.04 23.86 -17.67
C ALA A 305 -1.36 23.74 -16.16
N TYR A 306 -1.84 24.81 -15.51
CA TYR A 306 -2.12 24.81 -14.06
C TYR A 306 -3.54 24.30 -13.70
N ARG A 307 -4.47 24.22 -14.65
CA ARG A 307 -5.85 23.75 -14.41
C ARG A 307 -5.91 22.30 -13.89
N PRO A 308 -5.22 21.31 -14.49
CA PRO A 308 -5.20 19.94 -13.98
C PRO A 308 -4.59 19.83 -12.58
N LEU A 309 -3.54 20.60 -12.30
CA LEU A 309 -2.89 20.66 -10.97
C LEU A 309 -3.85 21.17 -9.87
N LEU A 310 -4.74 22.12 -10.19
CA LEU A 310 -5.76 22.59 -9.26
C LEU A 310 -6.85 21.54 -8.99
N LYS A 311 -7.25 20.78 -10.00
CA LYS A 311 -8.18 19.65 -9.84
C LYS A 311 -7.57 18.54 -8.97
N LEU A 312 -6.30 18.18 -9.21
CA LEU A 312 -5.54 17.24 -8.39
C LEU A 312 -5.44 17.74 -6.94
N LYS A 313 -5.05 19.00 -6.72
CA LYS A 313 -5.01 19.62 -5.39
C LYS A 313 -6.38 19.55 -4.69
N LYS A 314 -7.47 19.84 -5.40
CA LYS A 314 -8.83 19.80 -4.83
C LYS A 314 -9.26 18.37 -4.49
N ALA A 315 -8.93 17.39 -5.32
CA ALA A 315 -9.23 15.97 -5.05
C ALA A 315 -8.44 15.44 -3.85
N VAL A 316 -7.15 15.73 -3.77
CA VAL A 316 -6.29 15.35 -2.64
C VAL A 316 -6.73 16.04 -1.34
N LEU A 317 -7.02 17.34 -1.38
CA LEU A 317 -7.52 18.06 -0.20
C LEU A 317 -8.95 17.65 0.18
N GLY A 318 -9.79 17.25 -0.77
CA GLY A 318 -11.11 16.69 -0.50
C GLY A 318 -11.02 15.39 0.29
N LEU A 319 -10.12 14.49 -0.13
CA LEU A 319 -9.80 13.28 0.62
C LEU A 319 -9.21 13.56 2.00
N SER A 320 -8.31 14.55 2.13
CA SER A 320 -7.62 14.81 3.40
C SER A 320 -8.41 15.65 4.41
N LYS A 321 -9.40 16.43 3.99
CA LYS A 321 -10.14 17.38 4.84
C LYS A 321 -11.57 16.94 5.21
N GLY A 322 -11.96 15.71 4.87
CA GLY A 322 -13.09 15.06 5.52
C GLY A 322 -14.35 14.81 4.67
N SER A 323 -14.28 14.81 3.33
CA SER A 323 -15.42 14.28 2.55
C SER A 323 -15.39 12.77 2.39
N GLY A 324 -14.23 12.12 2.59
CA GLY A 324 -14.07 10.66 2.50
C GLY A 324 -14.55 10.06 1.18
N ASP A 325 -14.71 10.89 0.12
CA ASP A 325 -15.38 10.50 -1.10
C ASP A 325 -14.44 9.71 -2.01
N LEU A 326 -14.49 8.38 -1.88
CA LEU A 326 -13.71 7.44 -2.67
C LEU A 326 -14.37 7.14 -4.01
N THR A 327 -15.51 7.77 -4.34
CA THR A 327 -16.15 7.68 -5.68
C THR A 327 -15.58 8.72 -6.65
N ALA A 328 -14.93 9.77 -6.14
CA ALA A 328 -14.33 10.82 -6.95
C ALA A 328 -13.23 10.26 -7.88
N ARG A 329 -13.21 10.74 -9.14
CA ARG A 329 -12.19 10.40 -10.13
C ARG A 329 -11.66 11.67 -10.79
N LEU A 330 -10.37 11.68 -11.10
CA LEU A 330 -9.74 12.69 -11.94
C LEU A 330 -9.93 12.35 -13.41
N THR A 331 -10.29 13.34 -14.23
CA THR A 331 -10.33 13.20 -15.68
C THR A 331 -8.91 12.99 -16.20
N VAL A 332 -8.67 11.92 -16.94
CA VAL A 332 -7.38 11.64 -17.58
C VAL A 332 -7.46 12.16 -19.02
N GLU A 333 -6.74 13.24 -19.32
CA GLU A 333 -6.66 13.85 -20.65
C GLU A 333 -5.17 13.93 -21.05
N GLY A 334 -4.83 13.42 -22.24
CA GLY A 334 -3.46 13.40 -22.75
C GLY A 334 -2.62 12.19 -22.32
N SER A 335 -1.32 12.25 -22.55
CA SER A 335 -0.34 11.17 -22.30
C SER A 335 0.94 11.66 -21.61
N ASP A 336 0.87 12.81 -20.96
CA ASP A 336 1.99 13.44 -20.26
C ASP A 336 2.09 12.99 -18.78
N ASP A 337 3.04 13.54 -18.04
CA ASP A 337 3.25 13.22 -16.63
C ASP A 337 2.00 13.50 -15.76
N LEU A 338 1.16 14.49 -16.14
CA LEU A 338 -0.07 14.81 -15.41
C LEU A 338 -1.16 13.77 -15.67
N ALA A 339 -1.25 13.24 -16.89
CA ALA A 339 -2.13 12.11 -17.21
C ALA A 339 -1.74 10.86 -16.41
N GLN A 340 -0.44 10.53 -16.34
CA GLN A 340 0.06 9.40 -15.55
C GLN A 340 -0.22 9.56 -14.04
N ILE A 341 -0.01 10.76 -13.49
CA ILE A 341 -0.34 11.07 -12.07
C ILE A 341 -1.86 10.91 -11.83
N SER A 342 -2.70 11.38 -12.75
CA SER A 342 -4.15 11.27 -12.62
C SER A 342 -4.63 9.81 -12.67
N GLU A 343 -4.03 8.99 -13.55
CA GLU A 343 -4.30 7.55 -13.63
C GLU A 343 -3.83 6.82 -12.37
N GLY A 344 -2.62 7.12 -11.88
CA GLY A 344 -2.09 6.58 -10.62
C GLY A 344 -2.96 6.93 -9.42
N PHE A 345 -3.42 8.17 -9.32
CA PHE A 345 -4.36 8.61 -8.29
C PHE A 345 -5.70 7.86 -8.39
N ASN A 346 -6.28 7.71 -9.58
CA ASN A 346 -7.53 6.96 -9.76
C ASN A 346 -7.38 5.49 -9.35
N ARG A 347 -6.26 4.84 -9.71
CA ARG A 347 -5.95 3.46 -9.28
C ARG A 347 -5.83 3.36 -7.76
N PHE A 348 -5.15 4.32 -7.13
CA PHE A 348 -5.01 4.38 -5.68
C PHE A 348 -6.37 4.53 -4.98
N VAL A 349 -7.21 5.45 -5.42
CA VAL A 349 -8.56 5.66 -4.86
C VAL A 349 -9.45 4.45 -5.10
N GLN A 350 -9.39 3.81 -6.28
CA GLN A 350 -10.13 2.58 -6.55
C GLN A 350 -9.71 1.43 -5.63
N SER A 351 -8.41 1.26 -5.38
CA SER A 351 -7.91 0.25 -4.45
C SER A 351 -8.36 0.53 -3.01
N LEU A 352 -8.31 1.79 -2.55
CA LEU A 352 -8.84 2.19 -1.25
C LEU A 352 -10.35 1.94 -1.13
N GLN A 353 -11.13 2.29 -2.17
CA GLN A 353 -12.57 2.01 -2.22
C GLN A 353 -12.86 0.52 -2.09
N GLY A 354 -12.12 -0.32 -2.83
CA GLY A 354 -12.25 -1.78 -2.76
C GLY A 354 -11.91 -2.34 -1.38
N MET A 355 -10.83 -1.86 -0.75
CA MET A 355 -10.48 -2.25 0.62
C MET A 355 -11.57 -1.84 1.63
N MET A 356 -12.08 -0.61 1.55
CA MET A 356 -13.14 -0.16 2.46
C MET A 356 -14.46 -0.91 2.27
N LEU A 357 -14.82 -1.29 1.04
CA LEU A 357 -15.98 -2.15 0.77
C LEU A 357 -15.80 -3.54 1.41
N GLN A 358 -14.61 -4.14 1.30
CA GLN A 358 -14.31 -5.43 1.95
C GLN A 358 -14.35 -5.32 3.47
N VAL A 359 -13.86 -4.22 4.05
CA VAL A 359 -13.96 -3.98 5.51
C VAL A 359 -15.41 -3.80 5.94
N SER A 360 -16.22 -3.07 5.16
CA SER A 360 -17.66 -2.92 5.42
C SER A 360 -18.39 -4.27 5.42
N GLU A 361 -18.15 -5.10 4.39
CA GLU A 361 -18.73 -6.44 4.29
C GLU A 361 -18.28 -7.35 5.44
N ALA A 362 -16.98 -7.34 5.75
CA ALA A 362 -16.44 -8.09 6.88
C ALA A 362 -17.05 -7.64 8.22
N SER A 363 -17.23 -6.33 8.43
CA SER A 363 -17.88 -5.78 9.62
C SER A 363 -19.35 -6.20 9.73
N GLN A 364 -20.08 -6.25 8.61
CA GLN A 364 -21.46 -6.75 8.58
C GLN A 364 -21.53 -8.24 8.96
N ASN A 365 -20.62 -9.06 8.41
CA ASN A 365 -20.50 -10.48 8.76
C ASN A 365 -20.14 -10.68 10.24
N ILE A 366 -19.19 -9.90 10.77
CA ILE A 366 -18.85 -9.90 12.20
C ILE A 366 -20.08 -9.53 13.05
N SER A 367 -20.85 -8.52 12.65
CA SER A 367 -22.07 -8.13 13.36
C SER A 367 -23.10 -9.26 13.42
N SER A 368 -23.32 -9.97 12.30
CA SER A 368 -24.22 -11.13 12.28
C SER A 368 -23.72 -12.25 13.19
N ASN A 369 -22.42 -12.55 13.15
CA ASN A 369 -21.82 -13.59 13.99
C ASN A 369 -21.88 -13.23 15.48
N ILE A 370 -21.74 -11.96 15.84
CA ILE A 370 -21.88 -11.47 17.22
C ILE A 370 -23.31 -11.67 17.73
N VAL A 371 -24.33 -11.39 16.92
CA VAL A 371 -25.73 -11.64 17.29
C VAL A 371 -25.96 -13.14 17.54
N GLN A 372 -25.45 -14.00 16.66
CA GLN A 372 -25.56 -15.45 16.82
C GLN A 372 -24.78 -15.97 18.05
N LEU A 373 -23.59 -15.44 18.31
CA LEU A 373 -22.79 -15.74 19.50
C LEU A 373 -23.52 -15.35 20.78
N ASN A 374 -24.10 -14.16 20.83
CA ASN A 374 -24.85 -13.68 21.99
C ASN A 374 -26.06 -14.59 22.26
N GLN A 375 -26.83 -14.92 21.22
CA GLN A 375 -27.97 -15.83 21.34
C GLN A 375 -27.55 -17.22 21.85
N THR A 376 -26.46 -17.77 21.32
CA THR A 376 -25.90 -19.05 21.77
C THR A 376 -25.42 -18.99 23.21
N ALA A 377 -24.80 -17.88 23.63
CA ALA A 377 -24.31 -17.69 24.98
C ALA A 377 -25.46 -17.62 26.01
N VAL A 378 -26.53 -16.89 25.69
CA VAL A 378 -27.74 -16.81 26.52
C VAL A 378 -28.43 -18.18 26.63
N GLU A 379 -28.51 -18.93 25.52
CA GLU A 379 -29.07 -20.28 25.52
C GLU A 379 -28.23 -21.24 26.37
N ASN A 380 -26.90 -21.18 26.26
CA ASN A 380 -25.99 -21.95 27.10
C ASN A 380 -26.14 -21.61 28.59
N GLU A 381 -26.28 -20.34 28.96
CA GLU A 381 -26.49 -19.95 30.37
C GLU A 381 -27.76 -20.61 30.92
N LYS A 382 -28.86 -20.62 30.15
CA LYS A 382 -30.11 -21.28 30.56
C LYS A 382 -29.95 -22.79 30.73
N VAL A 383 -29.24 -23.45 29.81
CA VAL A 383 -28.95 -24.89 29.90
C VAL A 383 -28.11 -25.20 31.13
N LEU A 384 -27.09 -24.40 31.41
CA LEU A 384 -26.21 -24.58 32.57
C LEU A 384 -26.93 -24.39 33.91
N ILE A 385 -27.86 -23.43 33.99
CA ILE A 385 -28.73 -23.27 35.18
C ILE A 385 -29.57 -24.54 35.40
N THR A 386 -30.10 -25.11 34.32
CA THR A 386 -30.89 -26.35 34.39
C THR A 386 -30.02 -27.52 34.83
N HIS A 387 -28.83 -27.69 34.26
CA HIS A 387 -27.86 -28.71 34.69
C HIS A 387 -27.42 -28.56 36.15
N SER A 388 -27.29 -27.33 36.66
CA SER A 388 -27.00 -27.12 38.08
C SER A 388 -28.11 -27.69 38.96
N ALA A 389 -29.37 -27.44 38.61
CA ALA A 389 -30.52 -27.97 39.36
C ALA A 389 -30.61 -29.51 39.27
N GLU A 390 -30.38 -30.08 38.09
CA GLU A 390 -30.32 -31.54 37.90
C GLU A 390 -29.19 -32.18 38.71
N THR A 391 -28.02 -31.54 38.76
CA THR A 391 -26.86 -31.97 39.55
C THR A 391 -27.21 -32.01 41.04
N ASP A 392 -27.84 -30.96 41.58
CA ASP A 392 -28.27 -30.91 42.97
C ASP A 392 -29.34 -31.99 43.30
N GLN A 393 -30.25 -32.28 42.36
CA GLN A 393 -31.21 -33.38 42.52
C GLN A 393 -30.54 -34.75 42.59
N VAL A 394 -29.54 -34.99 41.73
CA VAL A 394 -28.78 -36.26 41.75
C VAL A 394 -27.97 -36.39 43.04
N VAL A 395 -27.37 -35.31 43.55
CA VAL A 395 -26.69 -35.32 44.86
C VAL A 395 -27.66 -35.69 45.99
N THR A 396 -28.88 -35.15 45.95
CA THR A 396 -29.93 -35.48 46.92
C THR A 396 -30.29 -36.96 46.84
N ALA A 397 -30.52 -37.50 45.65
CA ALA A 397 -30.84 -38.92 45.44
C ALA A 397 -29.71 -39.86 45.90
N ILE A 398 -28.44 -39.48 45.69
CA ILE A 398 -27.28 -40.24 46.20
C ILE A 398 -27.23 -40.23 47.74
N THR A 399 -27.59 -39.10 48.36
CA THR A 399 -27.66 -38.99 49.81
C THR A 399 -28.75 -39.91 50.36
N GLU A 400 -29.95 -39.91 49.78
CA GLU A 400 -31.04 -40.83 50.15
C GLU A 400 -30.65 -42.31 49.91
N MET A 401 -29.91 -42.59 48.85
CA MET A 401 -29.39 -43.94 48.56
C MET A 401 -28.39 -44.40 49.64
N SER A 402 -27.50 -43.51 50.08
CA SER A 402 -26.54 -43.82 51.16
C SER A 402 -27.25 -44.07 52.49
N GLU A 403 -28.27 -43.27 52.81
CA GLU A 403 -29.10 -43.49 54.00
C GLU A 403 -29.90 -44.80 53.92
N SER A 404 -30.44 -45.12 52.74
CA SER A 404 -31.15 -46.37 52.50
C SER A 404 -30.24 -47.59 52.67
N ALA A 405 -29.02 -47.53 52.11
CA ALA A 405 -28.02 -48.58 52.30
C ALA A 405 -27.69 -48.75 53.80
N ARG A 406 -27.48 -47.66 54.54
CA ARG A 406 -27.25 -47.73 56.00
C ARG A 406 -28.42 -48.40 56.73
N SER A 407 -29.66 -48.06 56.39
CA SER A 407 -30.84 -48.67 56.98
C SER A 407 -30.95 -50.16 56.67
N VAL A 408 -30.63 -50.58 55.43
CA VAL A 408 -30.58 -52.00 55.06
C VAL A 408 -29.52 -52.75 55.86
N ALA A 409 -28.33 -52.18 56.05
CA ALA A 409 -27.27 -52.80 56.85
C ALA A 409 -27.68 -52.99 58.33
N GLU A 410 -28.36 -51.99 58.91
CA GLU A 410 -28.94 -52.09 60.26
C GLU A 410 -30.00 -53.20 60.34
N ASN A 411 -30.88 -53.29 59.34
CA ASN A 411 -31.90 -54.35 59.25
C ASN A 411 -31.28 -55.75 59.11
N VAL A 412 -30.22 -55.90 58.32
CA VAL A 412 -29.48 -57.17 58.18
C VAL A 412 -28.85 -57.58 59.51
N THR A 413 -28.22 -56.64 60.22
CA THR A 413 -27.63 -56.90 61.55
C THR A 413 -28.69 -57.36 62.55
N GLN A 414 -29.85 -56.71 62.53
CA GLN A 414 -30.98 -57.08 63.38
C GLN A 414 -31.58 -58.45 62.97
N SER A 415 -31.64 -58.75 61.67
CA SER A 415 -32.06 -60.05 61.14
C SER A 415 -31.13 -61.17 61.63
N ASN A 416 -29.81 -61.01 61.48
CA ASN A 416 -28.82 -61.98 61.95
C ASN A 416 -28.99 -62.31 63.44
N ARG A 417 -29.22 -61.29 64.28
CA ARG A 417 -29.46 -61.49 65.72
C ARG A 417 -30.72 -62.30 66.00
N ILE A 418 -31.79 -62.10 65.23
CA ILE A 418 -33.04 -62.88 65.35
C ILE A 418 -32.79 -64.32 64.91
N THR A 419 -32.12 -64.51 63.77
CA THR A 419 -31.79 -65.81 63.17
C THR A 419 -30.89 -66.63 64.10
N GLU A 420 -29.89 -66.01 64.74
CA GLU A 420 -29.03 -66.64 65.73
C GLU A 420 -29.83 -67.10 66.97
N GLY A 421 -30.75 -66.24 67.46
CA GLY A 421 -31.67 -66.59 68.53
C GLY A 421 -32.56 -67.78 68.20
N ALA A 422 -33.17 -67.78 67.01
CA ALA A 422 -34.00 -68.89 66.53
C ALA A 422 -33.20 -70.19 66.37
N SER A 423 -31.96 -70.12 65.87
CA SER A 423 -31.07 -71.29 65.76
C SER A 423 -30.78 -71.90 67.14
N LYS A 424 -30.52 -71.06 68.14
CA LYS A 424 -30.29 -71.49 69.51
C LYS A 424 -31.52 -72.16 70.12
N GLU A 425 -32.70 -71.56 69.96
CA GLU A 425 -33.97 -72.14 70.45
C GLU A 425 -34.31 -73.45 69.74
N ALA A 426 -34.06 -73.57 68.44
CA ALA A 426 -34.24 -74.80 67.68
C ALA A 426 -33.34 -75.93 68.21
N LYS A 427 -32.06 -75.64 68.44
CA LYS A 427 -31.10 -76.62 69.02
C LYS A 427 -31.53 -77.07 70.41
N GLN A 428 -31.93 -76.14 71.28
CA GLN A 428 -32.40 -76.47 72.63
C GLN A 428 -33.69 -77.31 72.57
N SER A 429 -34.61 -76.98 71.67
CA SER A 429 -35.85 -77.76 71.47
C SER A 429 -35.55 -79.17 70.98
N LEU A 430 -34.59 -79.33 70.06
CA LEU A 430 -34.15 -80.64 69.56
C LEU A 430 -33.58 -81.51 70.68
N GLU A 431 -32.80 -80.93 71.59
CA GLU A 431 -32.27 -81.62 72.77
C GLU A 431 -33.41 -82.12 73.69
N ILE A 432 -34.39 -81.26 73.98
CA ILE A 432 -35.57 -81.62 74.79
C ILE A 432 -36.36 -82.76 74.13
N VAL A 433 -36.59 -82.68 72.83
CA VAL A 433 -37.30 -83.70 72.05
C VAL A 433 -36.56 -85.04 72.06
N ASN A 434 -35.23 -85.03 71.88
CA ASN A 434 -34.41 -86.25 71.96
C ASN A 434 -34.47 -86.89 73.36
N ASN A 435 -34.45 -86.08 74.42
CA ASN A 435 -34.63 -86.56 75.79
C ASN A 435 -36.03 -87.15 76.02
N ALA A 436 -37.07 -86.55 75.44
CA ALA A 436 -38.43 -87.09 75.48
C ALA A 436 -38.54 -88.44 74.76
N VAL A 437 -37.91 -88.60 73.58
CA VAL A 437 -37.84 -89.91 72.89
C VAL A 437 -37.18 -90.95 73.79
N SER A 438 -36.03 -90.65 74.39
CA SER A 438 -35.32 -91.55 75.30
C SER A 438 -36.18 -91.98 76.49
N THR A 439 -36.91 -91.01 77.09
CA THR A 439 -37.80 -91.26 78.23
C THR A 439 -39.00 -92.13 77.84
N VAL A 440 -39.60 -91.90 76.68
CA VAL A 440 -40.70 -92.73 76.17
C VAL A 440 -40.22 -94.14 75.84
N SER A 441 -39.02 -94.30 75.28
CA SER A 441 -38.43 -95.62 75.05
C SER A 441 -38.17 -96.38 76.35
N ALA A 442 -37.68 -95.70 77.39
CA ALA A 442 -37.53 -96.31 78.72
C ALA A 442 -38.89 -96.74 79.30
N LEU A 443 -39.92 -95.90 79.17
CA LEU A 443 -41.28 -96.23 79.63
C LEU A 443 -41.87 -97.45 78.91
N VAL A 444 -41.61 -97.61 77.60
CA VAL A 444 -42.03 -98.82 76.87
C VAL A 444 -41.39 -100.07 77.48
N ASN A 445 -40.10 -100.03 77.81
CA ASN A 445 -39.40 -101.15 78.44
C ASN A 445 -39.96 -101.45 79.84
N ASP A 446 -40.23 -100.43 80.64
CA ASP A 446 -40.82 -100.59 81.99
C ASP A 446 -42.21 -101.24 81.92
N VAL A 447 -43.03 -100.86 80.94
CA VAL A 447 -44.37 -101.45 80.70
C VAL A 447 -44.26 -102.90 80.25
N GLU A 448 -43.28 -103.24 79.39
CA GLU A 448 -43.01 -104.62 78.99
C GLU A 448 -42.59 -105.49 80.18
N GLU A 449 -41.64 -105.02 81.00
CA GLU A 449 -41.21 -105.74 82.20
C GLU A 449 -42.37 -105.96 83.18
N MET A 450 -43.22 -104.94 83.36
CA MET A 450 -44.37 -105.07 84.27
C MET A 450 -45.44 -106.02 83.72
N SER A 451 -45.63 -106.06 82.40
CA SER A 451 -46.50 -107.03 81.74
C SER A 451 -46.01 -108.45 82.00
N ASP A 452 -44.72 -108.72 81.84
CA ASP A 452 -44.11 -110.05 82.09
C ASP A 452 -44.30 -110.50 83.55
N ARG A 453 -44.11 -109.58 84.51
CA ARG A 453 -44.34 -109.85 85.95
C ARG A 453 -45.81 -110.21 86.24
N ILE A 454 -46.77 -109.53 85.61
CA ILE A 454 -48.20 -109.85 85.78
C ILE A 454 -48.56 -111.18 85.12
N VAL A 455 -47.97 -111.51 83.97
CA VAL A 455 -48.14 -112.82 83.34
C VAL A 455 -47.65 -113.94 84.26
N SER A 456 -46.48 -113.77 84.90
CA SER A 456 -45.98 -114.71 85.90
C SER A 456 -46.93 -114.83 87.10
N MET A 457 -47.45 -113.71 87.61
CA MET A 457 -48.41 -113.70 88.71
C MET A 457 -49.71 -114.43 88.35
N ASN A 458 -50.20 -114.29 87.12
CA ASN A 458 -51.34 -115.03 86.60
C ASN A 458 -51.08 -116.54 86.57
N GLN A 459 -49.87 -116.96 86.18
CA GLN A 459 -49.49 -118.38 86.20
C GLN A 459 -49.47 -118.94 87.63
N ASP A 460 -48.94 -118.19 88.60
CA ASP A 460 -48.90 -118.63 89.99
C ASP A 460 -50.29 -118.66 90.63
N ALA A 461 -51.15 -117.68 90.35
CA ALA A 461 -52.55 -117.69 90.78
C ALA A 461 -53.33 -118.91 90.24
N ASN A 462 -53.09 -119.30 88.98
CA ASN A 462 -53.67 -120.51 88.40
C ASN A 462 -53.19 -121.78 89.11
N LYS A 463 -51.89 -121.90 89.42
CA LYS A 463 -51.35 -123.03 90.20
C LYS A 463 -51.99 -123.11 91.59
N ILE A 464 -52.19 -121.96 92.27
CA ILE A 464 -52.86 -121.93 93.58
C ILE A 464 -54.32 -122.41 93.43
N SER A 465 -55.02 -121.99 92.37
CA SER A 465 -56.38 -122.45 92.10
C SER A 465 -56.46 -123.97 91.89
N GLU A 466 -55.48 -124.56 91.21
CA GLU A 466 -55.37 -126.01 91.03
C GLU A 466 -55.18 -126.73 92.38
N VAL A 467 -54.28 -126.23 93.23
CA VAL A 467 -54.06 -126.78 94.59
C VAL A 467 -55.33 -126.67 95.44
N LEU A 468 -56.06 -125.57 95.38
CA LEU A 468 -57.30 -125.39 96.14
C LEU A 468 -58.41 -126.33 95.69
N ASN A 469 -58.49 -126.65 94.39
CA ASN A 469 -59.42 -127.66 93.90
C ASN A 469 -59.11 -129.03 94.53
N VAL A 470 -57.84 -129.42 94.57
CA VAL A 470 -57.42 -130.67 95.24
C VAL A 470 -57.74 -130.65 96.74
N ILE A 471 -57.51 -129.53 97.44
CA ILE A 471 -57.87 -129.40 98.86
C ILE A 471 -59.38 -129.50 99.06
N GLY A 472 -60.18 -128.89 98.17
CA GLY A 472 -61.63 -129.03 98.16
C GLY A 472 -62.05 -130.49 97.99
N GLU A 473 -61.50 -131.19 97.00
CA GLU A 473 -61.77 -132.62 96.80
C GLU A 473 -61.41 -133.46 98.04
N ILE A 474 -60.25 -133.21 98.66
CA ILE A 474 -59.84 -133.88 99.91
C ILE A 474 -60.82 -133.55 101.05
N SER A 475 -61.26 -132.30 101.14
CA SER A 475 -62.19 -131.85 102.17
C SER A 475 -63.58 -132.50 102.01
N GLU A 476 -64.08 -132.60 100.78
CA GLU A 476 -65.31 -133.31 100.46
C GLU A 476 -65.21 -134.81 100.78
N GLN A 477 -64.09 -135.45 100.41
CA GLN A 477 -63.80 -136.83 100.79
C GLN A 477 -63.75 -137.01 102.31
N THR A 478 -63.12 -136.07 103.03
CA THR A 478 -63.01 -136.08 104.50
C THR A 478 -64.38 -135.90 105.15
N ASN A 479 -65.23 -135.02 104.62
CA ASN A 479 -66.61 -134.83 105.06
C ASN A 479 -67.45 -136.10 104.87
N LEU A 480 -67.27 -136.82 103.75
CA LEU A 480 -67.93 -138.11 103.49
C LEU A 480 -67.42 -139.22 104.43
N LEU A 481 -66.12 -139.30 104.67
CA LEU A 481 -65.53 -140.24 105.61
C LEU A 481 -66.02 -139.98 107.05
N ALA A 482 -66.06 -138.72 107.46
CA ALA A 482 -66.55 -138.30 108.77
C ALA A 482 -68.06 -138.57 108.93
N LEU A 483 -68.86 -138.35 107.89
CA LEU A 483 -70.28 -138.73 107.88
C LEU A 483 -70.46 -140.25 108.08
N ASN A 484 -69.68 -141.07 107.36
CA ASN A 484 -69.72 -142.52 107.52
C ASN A 484 -69.31 -142.94 108.95
N ALA A 485 -68.30 -142.29 109.54
CA ALA A 485 -67.87 -142.53 110.91
C ALA A 485 -68.94 -142.10 111.95
N ALA A 486 -69.62 -140.97 111.74
CA ALA A 486 -70.70 -140.50 112.61
C ALA A 486 -71.92 -141.45 112.58
N ILE A 487 -72.26 -141.97 111.40
CA ILE A 487 -73.31 -142.99 111.22
C ILE A 487 -72.97 -144.27 112.01
N GLU A 488 -71.73 -144.77 111.89
CA GLU A 488 -71.31 -145.99 112.58
C GLU A 488 -71.18 -145.79 114.10
N ALA A 489 -70.77 -144.60 114.55
CA ALA A 489 -70.73 -144.23 115.96
C ALA A 489 -72.14 -144.15 116.59
N ALA A 490 -73.14 -143.62 115.85
CA ALA A 490 -74.54 -143.64 116.28
C ALA A 490 -75.09 -145.08 116.39
N ARG A 491 -74.61 -145.99 115.53
CA ARG A 491 -74.97 -147.41 115.53
C ARG A 491 -74.44 -148.19 116.74
N ALA A 492 -73.31 -147.76 117.32
CA ALA A 492 -72.69 -148.37 118.50
C ALA A 492 -73.32 -147.95 119.85
N GLY A 493 -74.32 -147.06 119.86
CA GLY A 493 -75.04 -146.65 121.07
C GLY A 493 -74.17 -145.92 122.10
N GLU A 494 -74.38 -146.18 123.41
CA GLU A 494 -73.65 -145.49 124.49
C GLU A 494 -72.12 -145.65 124.42
N GLN A 495 -71.61 -146.76 123.86
CA GLN A 495 -70.16 -146.98 123.68
C GLN A 495 -69.55 -146.11 122.57
N GLY A 496 -70.37 -145.58 121.64
CA GLY A 496 -69.94 -144.79 120.49
C GLY A 496 -69.95 -143.27 120.71
N ARG A 497 -70.45 -142.77 121.86
CA ARG A 497 -70.62 -141.32 122.11
C ARG A 497 -69.35 -140.51 121.91
N GLY A 498 -68.20 -141.00 122.38
CA GLY A 498 -66.91 -140.31 122.20
C GLY A 498 -66.49 -140.22 120.73
N PHE A 499 -66.71 -141.29 119.95
CA PHE A 499 -66.40 -141.32 118.52
C PHE A 499 -67.36 -140.46 117.68
N ALA A 500 -68.65 -140.41 118.04
CA ALA A 500 -69.63 -139.57 117.36
C ALA A 500 -69.27 -138.08 117.46
N VAL A 501 -68.83 -137.62 118.64
CA VAL A 501 -68.39 -136.24 118.84
C VAL A 501 -67.16 -135.91 117.98
N VAL A 502 -66.18 -136.81 117.89
CA VAL A 502 -64.99 -136.62 117.04
C VAL A 502 -65.38 -136.61 115.56
N ALA A 503 -66.28 -137.49 115.12
CA ALA A 503 -66.73 -137.56 113.74
C ALA A 503 -67.50 -136.29 113.31
N ASP A 504 -68.38 -135.77 114.17
CA ASP A 504 -69.07 -134.49 113.91
C ASP A 504 -68.10 -133.30 113.90
N GLU A 505 -67.07 -133.30 114.75
CA GLU A 505 -66.02 -132.26 114.75
C GLU A 505 -65.17 -132.32 113.47
N VAL A 506 -64.77 -133.52 113.01
CA VAL A 506 -64.05 -133.69 111.74
C VAL A 506 -64.93 -133.28 110.56
N ARG A 507 -66.23 -133.60 110.59
CA ARG A 507 -67.19 -133.20 109.56
C ARG A 507 -67.37 -131.69 109.51
N ALA A 508 -67.49 -131.03 110.66
CA ALA A 508 -67.54 -129.58 110.76
C ALA A 508 -66.26 -128.92 110.26
N LEU A 509 -65.09 -129.51 110.56
CA LEU A 509 -63.79 -129.03 110.08
C LEU A 509 -63.66 -129.18 108.55
N ALA A 510 -64.12 -130.29 107.99
CA ALA A 510 -64.15 -130.54 106.55
C ALA A 510 -65.14 -129.61 105.83
N ALA A 511 -66.34 -129.39 106.37
CA ALA A 511 -67.26 -128.40 105.81
C ALA A 511 -66.69 -126.96 105.86
N ARG A 512 -66.00 -126.61 106.96
CA ARG A 512 -65.34 -125.31 107.11
C ARG A 512 -64.15 -125.16 106.16
N THR A 513 -63.40 -126.22 105.91
CA THR A 513 -62.28 -126.26 104.96
C THR A 513 -62.79 -126.10 103.53
N GLN A 514 -63.88 -126.78 103.16
CA GLN A 514 -64.55 -126.63 101.87
C GLN A 514 -65.06 -125.21 101.63
N ASN A 515 -65.74 -124.61 102.61
CA ASN A 515 -66.20 -123.23 102.50
C ASN A 515 -65.01 -122.26 102.32
N SER A 516 -63.91 -122.50 103.04
CA SER A 516 -62.70 -121.68 102.93
C SER A 516 -62.04 -121.82 101.55
N THR A 517 -61.98 -123.02 100.96
CA THR A 517 -61.43 -123.21 99.61
C THR A 517 -62.30 -122.54 98.54
N THR A 518 -63.63 -122.59 98.68
CA THR A 518 -64.55 -121.86 97.79
C THR A 518 -64.36 -120.35 97.91
N GLU A 519 -64.29 -119.80 99.12
CA GLU A 519 -64.03 -118.36 99.31
C GLU A 519 -62.69 -117.92 98.70
N ILE A 520 -61.62 -118.72 98.87
CA ILE A 520 -60.31 -118.41 98.26
C ILE A 520 -60.36 -118.55 96.73
N SER A 521 -61.09 -119.54 96.19
CA SER A 521 -61.28 -119.69 94.75
C SER A 521 -62.00 -118.47 94.13
N GLU A 522 -63.05 -117.96 94.79
CA GLU A 522 -63.72 -116.72 94.37
C GLU A 522 -62.79 -115.50 94.41
N MET A 523 -61.94 -115.39 95.45
CA MET A 523 -60.93 -114.32 95.54
C MET A 523 -59.89 -114.43 94.42
N LEU A 524 -59.43 -115.64 94.09
CA LEU A 524 -58.50 -115.89 92.99
C LEU A 524 -59.12 -115.58 91.64
N SER A 525 -60.39 -115.94 91.41
CA SER A 525 -61.09 -115.58 90.17
C SER A 525 -61.15 -114.06 89.99
N LYS A 526 -61.49 -113.32 91.04
CA LYS A 526 -61.47 -111.84 91.00
C LYS A 526 -60.06 -111.28 90.76
N LEU A 527 -59.04 -111.93 91.31
CA LEU A 527 -57.64 -111.55 91.09
C LEU A 527 -57.22 -111.78 89.63
N LEU A 528 -57.55 -112.94 89.05
CA LEU A 528 -57.28 -113.29 87.65
C LEU A 528 -58.01 -112.36 86.65
N ASP A 529 -59.26 -111.99 86.96
CA ASP A 529 -60.00 -111.00 86.16
C ASP A 529 -59.34 -109.61 86.26
N GLY A 530 -58.94 -109.22 87.48
CA GLY A 530 -58.25 -107.96 87.73
C GLY A 530 -56.91 -107.85 86.99
N THR A 531 -56.08 -108.88 87.04
CA THR A 531 -54.79 -108.92 86.32
C THR A 531 -54.97 -108.88 84.80
N SER A 532 -55.98 -109.55 84.25
CA SER A 532 -56.31 -109.49 82.82
C SER A 532 -56.63 -108.06 82.37
N SER A 533 -57.41 -107.32 83.17
CA SER A 533 -57.69 -105.90 82.92
C SER A 533 -56.43 -105.01 82.99
N VAL A 534 -55.49 -105.32 83.89
CA VAL A 534 -54.21 -104.60 83.98
C VAL A 534 -53.34 -104.86 82.76
N VAL A 535 -53.22 -106.11 82.29
CA VAL A 535 -52.49 -106.45 81.05
C VAL A 535 -53.06 -105.71 79.85
N ALA A 536 -54.39 -105.70 79.69
CA ALA A 536 -55.04 -104.94 78.61
C ALA A 536 -54.76 -103.43 78.67
N SER A 537 -54.62 -102.87 79.88
CA SER A 537 -54.28 -101.46 80.09
C SER A 537 -52.80 -101.17 79.81
N MET A 538 -51.91 -102.11 80.13
CA MET A 538 -50.49 -102.05 79.79
C MET A 538 -50.26 -102.08 78.27
N GLU A 539 -50.96 -102.97 77.55
CA GLU A 539 -50.88 -103.02 76.09
C GLU A 539 -51.34 -101.72 75.43
N ARG A 540 -52.44 -101.12 75.92
CA ARG A 540 -52.90 -99.80 75.47
C ARG A 540 -51.86 -98.71 75.75
N THR A 541 -51.25 -98.74 76.93
CA THR A 541 -50.19 -97.78 77.32
C THR A 541 -48.97 -97.92 76.40
N LYS A 542 -48.56 -99.14 76.08
CA LYS A 542 -47.46 -99.43 75.14
C LYS A 542 -47.75 -98.86 73.74
N GLN A 543 -48.95 -99.07 73.21
CA GLN A 543 -49.37 -98.51 71.91
C GLN A 543 -49.37 -96.97 71.93
N GLN A 544 -49.84 -96.34 73.01
CA GLN A 544 -49.80 -94.89 73.18
C GLN A 544 -48.36 -94.35 73.25
N CYS A 545 -47.46 -95.06 73.93
CA CYS A 545 -46.05 -94.69 74.00
C CYS A 545 -45.39 -94.78 72.61
N GLN A 546 -45.64 -95.85 71.85
CA GLN A 546 -45.13 -95.97 70.47
C GLN A 546 -45.65 -94.87 69.55
N SER A 547 -46.94 -94.53 69.64
CA SER A 547 -47.52 -93.42 68.87
C SER A 547 -46.89 -92.08 69.27
N THR A 548 -46.64 -91.88 70.57
CA THR A 548 -45.97 -90.67 71.09
C THR A 548 -44.54 -90.59 70.57
N ALA A 549 -43.78 -91.69 70.59
CA ALA A 549 -42.42 -91.75 70.06
C ALA A 549 -42.37 -91.39 68.56
N SER A 550 -43.30 -91.90 67.75
CA SER A 550 -43.42 -91.57 66.33
C SER A 550 -43.67 -90.08 66.11
N LYS A 551 -44.64 -89.48 66.81
CA LYS A 551 -44.94 -88.05 66.72
C LYS A 551 -43.76 -87.18 67.17
N THR A 552 -43.05 -87.57 68.22
CA THR A 552 -41.86 -86.87 68.70
C THR A 552 -40.73 -86.94 67.67
N SER A 553 -40.59 -88.05 66.94
CA SER A 553 -39.64 -88.17 65.83
C SER A 553 -39.98 -87.23 64.67
N GLU A 554 -41.26 -87.10 64.31
CA GLU A 554 -41.71 -86.12 63.31
C GLU A 554 -41.36 -84.68 63.72
N VAL A 555 -41.58 -84.31 64.99
CA VAL A 555 -41.20 -82.99 65.52
C VAL A 555 -39.68 -82.77 65.43
N SER A 556 -38.88 -83.79 65.76
CA SER A 556 -37.41 -83.73 65.63
C SER A 556 -36.97 -83.44 64.18
N ASN A 557 -37.61 -84.10 63.21
CA ASN A 557 -37.35 -83.84 61.79
C ASN A 557 -37.73 -82.42 61.37
N SER A 558 -38.90 -81.92 61.80
CA SER A 558 -39.32 -80.55 61.53
C SER A 558 -38.37 -79.50 62.12
N LEU A 559 -37.85 -79.72 63.33
CA LEU A 559 -36.86 -78.84 63.96
C LEU A 559 -35.53 -78.83 63.20
N ASN A 560 -35.08 -79.98 62.68
CA ASN A 560 -33.89 -80.05 61.84
C ASN A 560 -34.07 -79.27 60.52
N LEU A 561 -35.22 -79.42 59.85
CA LEU A 561 -35.54 -78.65 58.65
C LEU A 561 -35.56 -77.14 58.95
N MET A 562 -36.19 -76.73 60.06
CA MET A 562 -36.22 -75.33 60.50
C MET A 562 -34.81 -74.79 60.75
N SER A 563 -33.95 -75.56 61.42
CA SER A 563 -32.53 -75.20 61.64
C SER A 563 -31.78 -75.00 60.31
N GLY A 564 -32.05 -75.85 59.32
CA GLY A 564 -31.54 -75.70 57.95
C GLY A 564 -31.99 -74.39 57.30
N SER A 565 -33.28 -74.09 57.32
CA SER A 565 -33.82 -72.83 56.77
C SER A 565 -33.28 -71.58 57.46
N VAL A 566 -33.08 -71.63 58.78
CA VAL A 566 -32.45 -70.54 59.56
C VAL A 566 -31.01 -70.31 59.10
N ARG A 567 -30.26 -71.36 58.81
CA ARG A 567 -28.90 -71.25 58.25
C ARG A 567 -28.90 -70.62 56.85
N ASP A 568 -29.86 -71.00 56.01
CA ASP A 568 -29.97 -70.41 54.67
C ASP A 568 -30.33 -68.90 54.73
N ILE A 569 -31.11 -68.47 55.74
CA ILE A 569 -31.38 -67.05 56.00
C ILE A 569 -30.10 -66.29 56.41
N ASP A 570 -29.24 -66.90 57.23
CA ASP A 570 -27.96 -66.33 57.64
C ASP A 570 -26.99 -66.16 56.44
N ASP A 571 -26.93 -67.18 55.56
CA ASP A 571 -26.15 -67.15 54.33
C ASP A 571 -26.62 -66.00 53.40
N VAL A 572 -27.94 -65.83 53.22
CA VAL A 572 -28.52 -64.73 52.42
C VAL A 572 -28.24 -63.37 53.07
N SER A 573 -28.38 -63.28 54.39
CA SER A 573 -28.15 -62.03 55.12
C SER A 573 -26.70 -61.56 54.99
N THR A 574 -25.74 -62.49 54.97
CA THR A 574 -24.33 -62.19 54.69
C THR A 574 -24.13 -61.61 53.27
N GLN A 575 -24.83 -62.13 52.27
CA GLN A 575 -24.78 -61.59 50.90
C GLN A 575 -25.41 -60.18 50.82
N ILE A 576 -26.53 -59.96 51.51
CA ILE A 576 -27.16 -58.63 51.57
C ILE A 576 -26.21 -57.63 52.25
N ALA A 577 -25.52 -58.00 53.34
CA ALA A 577 -24.53 -57.14 53.99
C ALA A 577 -23.42 -56.71 53.01
N ALA A 578 -22.84 -57.67 52.28
CA ALA A 578 -21.79 -57.38 51.29
C ALA A 578 -22.28 -56.46 50.17
N ALA A 579 -23.46 -56.73 49.61
CA ALA A 579 -24.06 -55.89 48.58
C ALA A 579 -24.37 -54.47 49.09
N THR A 580 -24.75 -54.34 50.36
CA THR A 580 -25.04 -53.04 50.99
C THR A 580 -23.77 -52.23 51.24
N GLU A 581 -22.67 -52.88 51.60
CA GLU A 581 -21.35 -52.25 51.73
C GLU A 581 -20.82 -51.75 50.38
N GLU A 582 -21.02 -52.54 49.32
CA GLU A 582 -20.72 -52.12 47.95
C GLU A 582 -21.57 -50.92 47.52
N GLN A 583 -22.89 -50.95 47.77
CA GLN A 583 -23.78 -49.80 47.51
C GLN A 583 -23.33 -48.54 48.24
N SER A 584 -22.93 -48.64 49.50
CA SER A 584 -22.42 -47.49 50.28
C SER A 584 -21.15 -46.91 49.67
N THR A 585 -20.24 -47.78 49.21
CA THR A 585 -19.00 -47.38 48.54
C THR A 585 -19.28 -46.66 47.22
N VAL A 586 -20.16 -47.23 46.39
CA VAL A 586 -20.58 -46.62 45.12
C VAL A 586 -21.29 -45.29 45.35
N ALA A 587 -22.16 -45.19 46.36
CA ALA A 587 -22.81 -43.93 46.72
C ALA A 587 -21.79 -42.84 47.12
N ALA A 588 -20.77 -43.19 47.90
CA ALA A 588 -19.71 -42.26 48.29
C ALA A 588 -18.83 -41.81 47.11
N GLU A 589 -18.59 -42.69 46.13
CA GLU A 589 -17.90 -42.33 44.90
C GLU A 589 -18.75 -41.42 44.01
N LEU A 590 -20.02 -41.77 43.80
CA LEU A 590 -20.97 -40.96 43.05
C LEU A 590 -21.13 -39.56 43.66
N SER A 591 -21.21 -39.46 44.99
CA SER A 591 -21.29 -38.17 45.69
C SER A 591 -20.07 -37.30 45.38
N ARG A 592 -18.85 -37.86 45.44
CA ARG A 592 -17.62 -37.15 45.06
C ARG A 592 -17.61 -36.70 43.60
N ASN A 593 -18.04 -37.58 42.69
CA ASN A 593 -18.11 -37.25 41.26
C ASN A 593 -19.14 -36.14 40.99
N MET A 594 -20.28 -36.17 41.66
CA MET A 594 -21.31 -35.14 41.50
C MET A 594 -20.88 -33.78 42.08
N LEU A 595 -20.13 -33.75 43.18
CA LEU A 595 -19.53 -32.51 43.68
C LEU A 595 -18.54 -31.91 42.67
N ALA A 596 -17.70 -32.75 42.04
CA ALA A 596 -16.80 -32.29 40.99
C ALA A 596 -17.56 -31.76 39.76
N ILE A 597 -18.66 -32.42 39.36
CA ILE A 597 -19.55 -31.94 38.29
C ILE A 597 -20.17 -30.58 38.67
N ARG A 598 -20.61 -30.41 39.92
CA ARG A 598 -21.17 -29.13 40.40
C ARG A 598 -20.16 -27.99 40.27
N ASP A 599 -18.90 -28.24 40.62
CA ASP A 599 -17.84 -27.24 40.47
C ASP A 599 -17.56 -26.92 38.99
N ILE A 600 -17.58 -27.93 38.10
CA ILE A 600 -17.47 -27.73 36.65
C ILE A 600 -18.63 -26.87 36.12
N VAL A 601 -19.87 -27.17 36.51
CA VAL A 601 -21.06 -26.40 36.10
C VAL A 601 -20.95 -24.95 36.59
N THR A 602 -20.51 -24.74 37.83
CA THR A 602 -20.29 -23.38 38.38
C THR A 602 -19.25 -22.60 37.57
N ASN A 603 -18.15 -23.25 37.20
CA ASN A 603 -17.12 -22.65 36.35
C ASN A 603 -17.65 -22.36 34.93
N LEU A 604 -18.45 -23.25 34.35
CA LEU A 604 -19.07 -23.06 33.04
C LEU A 604 -20.06 -21.89 33.06
N VAL A 605 -20.84 -21.70 34.12
CA VAL A 605 -21.72 -20.52 34.28
C VAL A 605 -20.88 -19.24 34.31
N ALA A 606 -19.78 -19.22 35.06
CA ALA A 606 -18.88 -18.06 35.10
C ALA A 606 -18.24 -17.78 33.73
N SER A 607 -17.76 -18.82 33.02
CA SER A 607 -17.22 -18.69 31.66
C SER A 607 -18.28 -18.21 30.67
N GLY A 608 -19.51 -18.71 30.76
CA GLY A 608 -20.63 -18.27 29.91
C GLY A 608 -20.90 -16.77 30.07
N ARG A 609 -20.93 -16.26 31.31
CA ARG A 609 -21.05 -14.81 31.58
C ARG A 609 -19.89 -14.00 31.00
N GLN A 610 -18.66 -14.52 31.09
CA GLN A 610 -17.50 -13.88 30.46
C GLN A 610 -17.63 -13.85 28.94
N THR A 611 -18.15 -14.92 28.31
CA THR A 611 -18.43 -14.96 26.87
C THR A 611 -19.47 -13.91 26.46
N VAL A 612 -20.55 -13.74 27.24
CA VAL A 612 -21.55 -12.68 27.00
C VAL A 612 -20.87 -11.30 27.01
N SER A 613 -20.12 -10.97 28.07
CA SER A 613 -19.43 -9.68 28.19
C SER A 613 -18.39 -9.44 27.08
N ALA A 614 -17.65 -10.48 26.68
CA ALA A 614 -16.71 -10.39 25.57
C ALA A 614 -17.43 -10.13 24.23
N THR A 615 -18.61 -10.73 24.04
CA THR A 615 -19.45 -10.55 22.85
C THR A 615 -20.00 -9.13 22.78
N GLU A 616 -20.40 -8.53 23.90
CA GLU A 616 -20.78 -7.12 24.00
C GLU A 616 -19.62 -6.20 23.60
N SER A 617 -18.42 -6.45 24.14
CA SER A 617 -17.22 -5.67 23.79
C SER A 617 -16.85 -5.78 22.30
N LEU A 618 -17.06 -6.97 21.71
CA LEU A 618 -16.86 -7.19 20.27
C LEU A 618 -17.91 -6.42 19.44
N ALA A 619 -19.16 -6.36 19.92
CA ALA A 619 -20.23 -5.60 19.29
C ALA A 619 -19.89 -4.12 19.24
N ASP A 620 -19.43 -3.55 20.36
CA ASP A 620 -19.01 -2.15 20.45
C ASP A 620 -17.83 -1.86 19.51
N SER A 621 -16.80 -2.72 19.52
CA SER A 621 -15.62 -2.56 18.64
C SER A 621 -16.00 -2.64 17.16
N ASN A 622 -16.89 -3.56 16.79
CA ASN A 622 -17.36 -3.69 15.42
C ASN A 622 -18.24 -2.49 15.01
N HIS A 623 -19.03 -1.94 15.94
CA HIS A 623 -19.81 -0.74 15.69
C HIS A 623 -18.92 0.51 15.51
N GLU A 624 -17.80 0.61 16.24
CA GLU A 624 -16.79 1.65 15.99
C GLU A 624 -16.13 1.49 14.62
N LEU A 625 -15.80 0.26 14.21
CA LEU A 625 -15.28 -0.01 12.86
C LEU A 625 -16.27 0.39 11.78
N ASP A 626 -17.55 0.02 11.91
CA ASP A 626 -18.61 0.40 10.99
C ASP A 626 -18.75 1.93 10.89
N LYS A 627 -18.71 2.64 12.03
CA LYS A 627 -18.67 4.12 12.06
C LYS A 627 -17.46 4.67 11.32
N LEU A 628 -16.26 4.13 11.54
CA LEU A 628 -15.05 4.59 10.86
C LEU A 628 -15.13 4.40 9.35
N VAL A 629 -15.69 3.28 8.88
CA VAL A 629 -15.92 3.01 7.45
C VAL A 629 -17.01 3.93 6.88
N SER A 630 -18.07 4.19 7.64
CA SER A 630 -19.18 5.07 7.22
C SER A 630 -18.78 6.52 6.99
N ASN A 631 -17.63 6.96 7.52
CA ASN A 631 -17.04 8.27 7.20
C ASN A 631 -16.55 8.37 5.76
N PHE A 632 -16.41 7.24 5.05
CA PHE A 632 -16.06 7.19 3.64
C PHE A 632 -17.29 6.96 2.78
N LYS A 633 -17.44 7.75 1.72
CA LYS A 633 -18.46 7.51 0.69
C LYS A 633 -17.91 6.50 -0.31
N LEU A 634 -18.51 5.31 -0.30
CA LEU A 634 -18.07 4.17 -1.11
C LEU A 634 -18.92 3.95 -2.36
N GLN A 635 -20.10 4.56 -2.44
CA GLN A 635 -21.05 4.45 -3.56
C GLN A 635 -21.65 5.81 -3.92
#